data_AF-X0W7C1-F1
#
_entry.id   AF-X0W7C1-F1
#
_cell.length_a   1.000
_cell.length_b   1.000
_cell.length_c   1.000
_cell.angle_alpha   90.00
_cell.angle_beta   90.00
_cell.angle_gamma   90.00
#
_symmetry.space_group_name_H-M   'P 1'
#
loop_
_entity.id
_entity.type
_entity.pdbx_description
1 polymer ?
#
loop_
_entity_poly.entity_id
_entity_poly.type
_entity_poly.pdbx_seq_one_letter_code
_entity_poly.pdbx_strand_id
1 'polypeptide(L)'
;EAEEPLLTTLKEMASALDGTCVRLSADDKVLYHAAAVIACNYFVTLVKQSTDLWETFKVPSQQATKALLPLLRGTLNNIDNVGLPNCLTGPIARGDLGTIRKHLAALKRAAPQVLSIYRELGLQTIPIALAKGRIDEERANELRALLKEENL
;
A
#
# COMPACT_ATOMS: atom_id res chain seq x y z
N GLU A 1 14.58 -13.18 -18.80
CA GLU A 1 15.90 -13.58 -19.31
C GLU A 1 15.72 -14.69 -20.35
N ALA A 2 16.18 -14.44 -21.55
CA ALA A 2 16.30 -15.41 -22.64
C ALA A 2 17.22 -14.78 -23.68
N GLU A 3 18.04 -15.60 -24.32
CA GLU A 3 18.87 -15.22 -25.47
C GLU A 3 18.17 -15.59 -26.78
N GLU A 4 18.64 -15.04 -27.91
CA GLU A 4 18.09 -15.39 -29.22
C GLU A 4 18.43 -16.86 -29.60
N PRO A 5 17.55 -17.55 -30.34
CA PRO A 5 16.26 -17.07 -30.88
C PRO A 5 15.08 -17.16 -29.90
N LEU A 6 15.28 -17.75 -28.70
CA LEU A 6 14.20 -17.99 -27.72
C LEU A 6 13.54 -16.69 -27.25
N LEU A 7 14.31 -15.61 -27.11
CA LEU A 7 13.76 -14.30 -26.74
C LEU A 7 12.69 -13.83 -27.72
N THR A 8 12.91 -13.99 -29.02
CA THR A 8 11.92 -13.65 -30.05
C THR A 8 10.65 -14.48 -29.90
N THR A 9 10.77 -15.81 -29.77
CA THR A 9 9.61 -16.69 -29.57
C THR A 9 8.80 -16.31 -28.33
N LEU A 10 9.46 -16.04 -27.20
CA LEU A 10 8.78 -15.63 -25.96
C LEU A 10 8.04 -14.30 -26.10
N LYS A 11 8.62 -13.34 -26.84
CA LYS A 11 7.97 -12.05 -27.13
C LYS A 11 6.72 -12.22 -28.00
N GLU A 12 6.80 -13.06 -29.03
CA GLU A 12 5.66 -13.37 -29.90
C GLU A 12 4.54 -14.04 -29.12
N MET A 13 4.86 -15.00 -28.26
CA MET A 13 3.89 -15.66 -27.38
C MET A 13 3.20 -14.67 -26.44
N ALA A 14 3.95 -13.78 -25.80
CA ALA A 14 3.38 -12.78 -24.91
C ALA A 14 2.48 -11.78 -25.67
N SER A 15 2.93 -11.33 -26.85
CA SER A 15 2.13 -10.45 -27.71
C SER A 15 0.83 -11.12 -28.19
N ALA A 16 0.85 -12.42 -28.45
CA ALA A 16 -0.35 -13.18 -28.82
C ALA A 16 -1.38 -13.32 -27.68
N LEU A 17 -0.97 -13.02 -26.43
CA LEU A 17 -1.82 -12.97 -25.24
C LEU A 17 -2.15 -11.54 -24.82
N ASP A 18 -1.96 -10.55 -25.71
CA ASP A 18 -2.09 -9.11 -25.43
C ASP A 18 -1.17 -8.62 -24.27
N GLY A 19 -0.09 -9.36 -24.01
CA GLY A 19 0.89 -9.06 -22.98
C GLY A 19 1.92 -8.04 -23.44
N THR A 20 2.40 -7.23 -22.49
CA THR A 20 3.55 -6.34 -22.71
C THR A 20 4.82 -6.97 -22.15
N CYS A 21 5.88 -7.05 -22.97
CA CYS A 21 7.15 -7.66 -22.57
C CYS A 21 8.11 -6.64 -21.95
N VAL A 22 8.69 -6.99 -20.80
CA VAL A 22 9.83 -6.28 -20.20
C VAL A 22 11.01 -7.25 -20.11
N ARG A 23 12.15 -6.90 -20.70
CA ARG A 23 13.38 -7.71 -20.58
C ARG A 23 14.04 -7.42 -19.24
N LEU A 24 14.32 -8.47 -18.47
CA LEU A 24 15.01 -8.41 -17.19
C LEU A 24 16.32 -9.19 -17.28
N SER A 25 17.37 -8.67 -16.64
CA SER A 25 18.59 -9.44 -16.34
C SER A 25 18.30 -10.48 -15.24
N ALA A 26 19.26 -11.39 -15.00
CA ALA A 26 19.15 -12.37 -13.92
C ALA A 26 19.00 -11.68 -12.55
N ASP A 27 19.78 -10.62 -12.30
CA ASP A 27 19.73 -9.86 -11.05
C ASP A 27 18.41 -9.09 -10.90
N ASP A 28 17.91 -8.49 -11.99
CA ASP A 28 16.61 -7.78 -11.98
C ASP A 28 15.43 -8.73 -11.70
N LYS A 29 15.56 -10.03 -12.01
CA LYS A 29 14.50 -11.01 -11.78
C LYS A 29 14.21 -11.17 -10.28
N VAL A 30 15.24 -11.12 -9.43
CA VAL A 30 15.08 -11.21 -7.98
C VAL A 30 14.34 -9.99 -7.46
N LEU A 31 14.73 -8.79 -7.90
CA LEU A 31 14.07 -7.54 -7.52
C LEU A 31 12.63 -7.46 -8.04
N TYR A 32 12.38 -7.90 -9.28
CA TYR A 32 11.04 -8.01 -9.84
C TYR A 32 10.15 -8.91 -8.98
N HIS A 33 10.65 -10.08 -8.56
CA HIS A 33 9.87 -10.98 -7.72
C HIS A 33 9.59 -10.37 -6.35
N ALA A 34 10.58 -9.72 -5.73
CA ALA A 34 10.38 -9.00 -4.48
C ALA A 34 9.33 -7.89 -4.60
N ALA A 35 9.34 -7.12 -5.70
CA ALA A 35 8.33 -6.11 -5.99
C ALA A 35 6.93 -6.72 -6.13
N ALA A 36 6.80 -7.86 -6.82
CA ALA A 36 5.54 -8.59 -6.94
C ALA A 36 5.03 -9.11 -5.58
N VAL A 37 5.92 -9.60 -4.71
CA VAL A 37 5.59 -10.01 -3.34
C VAL A 37 5.06 -8.83 -2.52
N ILE A 38 5.70 -7.65 -2.63
CA ILE A 38 5.22 -6.43 -1.95
C ILE A 38 3.82 -6.05 -2.47
N ALA A 39 3.63 -6.05 -3.79
CA ALA A 39 2.38 -5.62 -4.41
C ALA A 39 1.20 -6.59 -4.17
N CYS A 40 1.47 -7.90 -4.13
CA CYS A 40 0.41 -8.93 -4.09
C CYS A 40 0.33 -9.63 -2.74
N ASN A 41 1.42 -10.23 -2.28
CA ASN A 41 1.40 -11.05 -1.06
C ASN A 41 1.17 -10.17 0.17
N TYR A 42 1.94 -9.09 0.31
CA TYR A 42 1.79 -8.20 1.45
C TYR A 42 0.49 -7.40 1.38
N PHE A 43 -0.07 -7.15 0.19
CA PHE A 43 -1.44 -6.63 0.09
C PHE A 43 -2.47 -7.57 0.74
N VAL A 44 -2.38 -8.88 0.52
CA VAL A 44 -3.24 -9.86 1.22
C VAL A 44 -3.04 -9.78 2.74
N THR A 45 -1.80 -9.67 3.21
CA THR A 45 -1.51 -9.47 4.65
C THR A 45 -2.17 -8.21 5.19
N LEU A 46 -2.10 -7.08 4.48
CA LEU A 46 -2.74 -5.82 4.88
C LEU A 46 -4.27 -5.93 4.94
N VAL A 47 -4.87 -6.61 3.97
CA VAL A 47 -6.32 -6.87 3.96
C VAL A 47 -6.70 -7.74 5.17
N LYS A 48 -5.94 -8.80 5.46
CA LYS A 48 -6.19 -9.66 6.64
C LYS A 48 -6.10 -8.89 7.95
N GLN A 49 -5.05 -8.10 8.15
CA GLN A 49 -4.93 -7.27 9.36
C GLN A 49 -6.07 -6.25 9.48
N SER A 50 -6.49 -5.68 8.35
CA SER A 50 -7.64 -4.76 8.31
C SER A 50 -8.94 -5.46 8.70
N THR A 51 -9.17 -6.71 8.26
CA THR A 51 -10.37 -7.47 8.64
C THR A 51 -10.32 -7.97 10.08
N ASP A 52 -9.14 -8.32 10.61
CA ASP A 52 -8.99 -8.76 12.00
C ASP A 52 -9.30 -7.62 12.98
N LEU A 53 -8.98 -6.38 12.59
CA LEU A 53 -9.34 -5.21 13.38
C LEU A 53 -10.86 -5.08 13.57
N TRP A 54 -11.67 -5.59 12.64
CA TRP A 54 -13.13 -5.54 12.75
C TRP A 54 -13.69 -6.46 13.84
N GLU A 55 -12.94 -7.50 14.21
CA GLU A 55 -13.31 -8.40 15.29
C GLU A 55 -13.30 -7.68 16.65
N THR A 56 -12.49 -6.62 16.79
CA THR A 56 -12.46 -5.77 18.01
C THR A 56 -13.78 -5.06 18.28
N PHE A 57 -14.62 -4.88 17.25
CA PHE A 57 -15.99 -4.38 17.36
C PHE A 57 -17.03 -5.41 16.89
N LYS A 58 -16.71 -6.71 17.05
CA LYS A 58 -17.60 -7.87 16.93
C LYS A 58 -18.18 -8.11 15.52
N VAL A 59 -17.50 -7.66 14.46
CA VAL A 59 -17.87 -8.00 13.09
C VAL A 59 -16.93 -9.10 12.58
N PRO A 60 -17.46 -10.27 12.14
CA PRO A 60 -16.63 -11.36 11.66
C PRO A 60 -15.80 -10.99 10.42
N SER A 61 -14.59 -11.53 10.32
CA SER A 61 -13.66 -11.27 9.22
C SER A 61 -14.29 -11.44 7.82
N GLN A 62 -15.15 -12.45 7.61
CA GLN A 62 -15.82 -12.65 6.31
C GLN A 62 -16.75 -11.49 5.92
N GLN A 63 -17.45 -10.90 6.90
CA GLN A 63 -18.29 -9.74 6.67
C GLN A 63 -17.44 -8.48 6.45
N ALA A 64 -16.34 -8.34 7.20
CA ALA A 64 -15.38 -7.26 7.01
C ALA A 64 -14.76 -7.29 5.60
N THR A 65 -14.38 -8.47 5.08
CA THR A 65 -13.88 -8.60 3.71
C THR A 65 -14.90 -8.09 2.69
N LYS A 66 -16.17 -8.49 2.80
CA LYS A 66 -17.23 -8.04 1.89
C LYS A 66 -17.42 -6.52 1.94
N ALA A 67 -17.31 -5.92 3.13
CA ALA A 67 -17.43 -4.48 3.31
C ALA A 67 -16.21 -3.69 2.78
N LEU A 68 -15.00 -4.24 2.90
CA LEU A 68 -13.77 -3.60 2.44
C LEU A 68 -13.53 -3.76 0.94
N LEU A 69 -14.00 -4.83 0.31
CA LEU A 69 -13.76 -5.13 -1.11
C LEU A 69 -14.12 -3.96 -2.05
N PRO A 70 -15.27 -3.27 -1.92
CA PRO A 70 -15.57 -2.09 -2.73
C PRO A 70 -14.55 -0.95 -2.57
N LEU A 71 -14.05 -0.71 -1.35
CA LEU A 71 -13.02 0.30 -1.09
C LEU A 71 -11.70 -0.08 -1.74
N LEU A 72 -11.29 -1.34 -1.62
CA LEU A 72 -10.07 -1.87 -2.24
C LEU A 72 -10.13 -1.78 -3.78
N ARG A 73 -11.28 -2.10 -4.37
CA ARG A 73 -11.51 -1.90 -5.81
C ARG A 73 -11.43 -0.43 -6.20
N GLY A 74 -11.98 0.47 -5.40
CA GLY A 74 -11.84 1.92 -5.59
C GLY A 74 -10.38 2.38 -5.56
N THR A 75 -9.58 1.85 -4.63
CA THR A 75 -8.14 2.13 -4.56
C THR A 75 -7.41 1.66 -5.82
N LEU A 76 -7.65 0.42 -6.27
CA LEU A 76 -7.05 -0.11 -7.51
C LEU A 76 -7.48 0.71 -8.73
N ASN A 77 -8.75 1.05 -8.83
CA ASN A 77 -9.27 1.89 -9.91
C ASN A 77 -8.62 3.28 -9.93
N ASN A 78 -8.37 3.88 -8.77
CA ASN A 78 -7.66 5.16 -8.70
C ASN A 78 -6.20 5.03 -9.09
N ILE A 79 -5.53 3.93 -8.72
CA ILE A 79 -4.15 3.68 -9.15
C ILE A 79 -4.08 3.61 -10.69
N ASP A 80 -5.01 2.89 -11.30
CA ASP A 80 -5.06 2.69 -12.75
C ASP A 80 -5.41 3.98 -13.52
N ASN A 81 -6.45 4.70 -13.08
CA ASN A 81 -6.99 5.83 -13.84
C ASN A 81 -6.43 7.21 -13.43
N VAL A 82 -5.94 7.37 -12.20
CA VAL A 82 -5.41 8.65 -11.68
C VAL A 82 -3.87 8.63 -11.57
N GLY A 83 -3.29 7.45 -11.30
CA GLY A 83 -1.85 7.28 -11.18
C GLY A 83 -1.23 7.83 -9.88
N LEU A 84 -0.03 7.36 -9.57
CA LEU A 84 0.78 7.88 -8.45
C LEU A 84 1.42 9.23 -8.80
N PRO A 85 1.57 10.16 -7.84
CA PRO A 85 1.09 10.09 -6.44
C PRO A 85 -0.38 10.53 -6.27
N ASN A 86 -1.02 10.98 -7.35
CA ASN A 86 -2.32 11.66 -7.32
C ASN A 86 -3.48 10.77 -6.85
N CYS A 87 -3.38 9.45 -6.97
CA CYS A 87 -4.38 8.50 -6.50
C CYS A 87 -4.45 8.39 -4.96
N LEU A 88 -3.42 8.84 -4.23
CA LEU A 88 -3.38 8.78 -2.77
C LEU A 88 -4.51 9.64 -2.16
N THR A 89 -5.24 9.07 -1.20
CA THR A 89 -6.28 9.75 -0.41
C THR A 89 -6.08 9.50 1.09
N GLY A 90 -7.01 9.97 1.92
CA GLY A 90 -6.98 9.72 3.36
C GLY A 90 -6.22 10.78 4.17
N PRO A 91 -6.03 10.55 5.48
CA PRO A 91 -5.56 11.56 6.42
C PRO A 91 -4.11 11.99 6.17
N ILE A 92 -3.21 11.07 5.81
CA ILE A 92 -1.81 11.43 5.48
C ILE A 92 -1.76 12.35 4.24
N ALA A 93 -2.56 12.05 3.21
CA ALA A 93 -2.61 12.83 1.97
C ALA A 93 -3.05 14.29 2.17
N ARG A 94 -3.71 14.61 3.30
CA ARG A 94 -4.19 15.96 3.63
C ARG A 94 -3.56 16.53 4.91
N GLY A 95 -2.58 15.86 5.50
CA GLY A 95 -1.92 16.34 6.71
C GLY A 95 -2.79 16.32 7.98
N ASP A 96 -3.80 15.44 8.05
CA ASP A 96 -4.75 15.40 9.18
C ASP A 96 -4.15 14.69 10.41
N LEU A 97 -3.35 15.44 11.19
CA LEU A 97 -2.75 14.98 12.44
C LEU A 97 -3.77 14.52 13.47
N GLY A 98 -4.94 15.17 13.52
CA GLY A 98 -5.99 14.87 14.50
C GLY A 98 -6.55 13.47 14.30
N THR A 99 -6.83 13.10 13.05
CA THR A 99 -7.28 11.75 12.69
C THR A 99 -6.21 10.71 12.96
N ILE A 100 -4.95 10.96 12.58
CA ILE A 100 -3.83 10.03 12.83
C ILE A 100 -3.64 9.78 14.34
N ARG A 101 -3.70 10.83 15.17
CA ARG A 101 -3.59 10.71 16.63
C ARG A 101 -4.71 9.84 17.22
N LYS A 102 -5.95 10.04 16.75
CA LYS A 102 -7.10 9.22 17.17
C LYS A 102 -6.93 7.76 16.75
N HIS A 103 -6.44 7.50 15.54
CA HIS A 103 -6.15 6.14 15.09
C HIS A 103 -5.08 5.46 15.95
N LEU A 104 -3.96 6.13 16.22
CA LEU A 104 -2.89 5.58 17.06
C LEU A 104 -3.39 5.23 18.46
N ALA A 105 -4.14 6.13 19.11
CA ALA A 105 -4.73 5.87 20.42
C ALA A 105 -5.73 4.70 20.40
N ALA A 106 -6.58 4.62 19.37
CA ALA A 106 -7.54 3.53 19.22
C ALA A 106 -6.85 2.17 19.00
N LEU A 107 -5.84 2.14 18.13
CA LEU A 107 -5.06 0.94 17.83
C LEU A 107 -4.27 0.47 19.05
N LYS A 108 -3.65 1.36 19.83
CA LYS A 108 -2.97 0.98 21.07
C LYS A 108 -3.88 0.26 22.05
N ARG A 109 -5.12 0.72 22.17
CA ARG A 109 -6.10 0.13 23.09
C ARG A 109 -6.67 -1.19 22.57
N ALA A 110 -6.99 -1.27 21.28
CA ALA A 110 -7.78 -2.38 20.74
C ALA A 110 -6.96 -3.45 19.98
N ALA A 111 -5.84 -3.06 19.36
CA ALA A 111 -5.03 -3.91 18.50
C ALA A 111 -3.55 -3.46 18.48
N PRO A 112 -2.85 -3.49 19.64
CA PRO A 112 -1.48 -3.00 19.75
C PRO A 112 -0.50 -3.69 18.78
N GLN A 113 -0.77 -4.94 18.38
CA GLN A 113 0.00 -5.69 17.39
C GLN A 113 0.01 -5.07 15.98
N VAL A 114 -0.94 -4.18 15.65
CA VAL A 114 -1.03 -3.50 14.34
C VAL A 114 -0.31 -2.13 14.36
N LEU A 115 0.09 -1.63 15.53
CA LEU A 115 0.67 -0.29 15.65
C LEU A 115 1.96 -0.11 14.84
N SER A 116 2.87 -1.09 14.90
CA SER A 116 4.17 -1.00 14.22
C SER A 116 3.99 -0.87 12.71
N ILE A 117 3.14 -1.70 12.11
CA ILE A 117 2.85 -1.65 10.68
C ILE A 117 2.07 -0.40 10.28
N TYR A 118 1.12 0.07 11.10
CA TYR A 118 0.40 1.32 10.84
C TYR A 118 1.37 2.52 10.81
N ARG A 119 2.32 2.58 11.76
CA ARG A 119 3.32 3.63 11.83
C ARG A 119 4.28 3.58 10.64
N GLU A 120 4.81 2.41 10.33
CA GLU A 120 5.75 2.24 9.22
C GLU A 120 5.11 2.61 7.88
N LEU A 121 3.92 2.09 7.57
CA LEU A 121 3.20 2.45 6.35
C LEU A 121 2.84 3.93 6.31
N GLY A 122 2.45 4.51 7.45
CA GLY A 122 2.22 5.95 7.58
C GLY A 122 3.46 6.76 7.19
N LEU A 123 4.64 6.39 7.70
CA LEU A 123 5.91 7.04 7.38
C LEU A 123 6.26 6.92 5.90
N GLN A 124 6.11 5.73 5.31
CA GLN A 124 6.35 5.50 3.87
C GLN A 124 5.33 6.22 2.97
N THR A 125 4.16 6.58 3.50
CA THR A 125 3.12 7.33 2.77
C THR A 125 3.42 8.83 2.71
N ILE A 126 4.19 9.38 3.65
CA ILE A 126 4.48 10.83 3.73
C ILE A 126 5.18 11.36 2.46
N PRO A 127 6.23 10.72 1.90
CA PRO A 127 6.84 11.15 0.65
C PRO A 127 5.85 11.18 -0.53
N ILE A 128 4.88 10.26 -0.56
CA ILE A 128 3.83 10.23 -1.59
C ILE A 128 2.89 11.43 -1.41
N ALA A 129 2.53 11.77 -0.17
CA ALA A 129 1.70 12.94 0.13
C ALA A 129 2.40 14.28 -0.20
N LEU A 130 3.71 14.37 0.04
CA LEU A 130 4.54 15.49 -0.40
C LEU A 130 4.56 15.60 -1.93
N ALA A 131 4.82 14.50 -2.63
CA ALA A 131 4.83 14.47 -4.10
C ALA A 131 3.46 14.82 -4.71
N LYS A 132 2.36 14.52 -4.01
CA LYS A 132 1.00 14.95 -4.38
C LYS A 132 0.80 16.48 -4.24
N GLY A 133 1.64 17.17 -3.48
CA GLY A 133 1.61 18.63 -3.30
C GLY A 133 0.48 19.14 -2.40
N ARG A 134 -0.11 18.27 -1.56
CA ARG A 134 -1.21 18.63 -0.64
C ARG A 134 -0.76 18.94 0.79
N ILE A 135 0.50 18.63 1.12
CA ILE A 135 1.17 18.99 2.36
C ILE A 135 2.55 19.57 2.02
N ASP A 136 3.07 20.42 2.89
CA ASP A 136 4.45 20.93 2.83
C ASP A 136 5.39 20.13 3.75
N GLU A 137 6.68 20.48 3.75
CA GLU A 137 7.68 19.80 4.57
C GLU A 137 7.46 20.02 6.08
N GLU A 138 6.90 21.16 6.49
CA GLU A 138 6.56 21.41 7.89
C GLU A 138 5.52 20.37 8.36
N ARG A 139 4.41 20.25 7.62
CA ARG A 139 3.35 19.27 7.90
C ARG A 139 3.85 17.84 7.80
N ALA A 140 4.74 17.54 6.86
CA ALA A 140 5.38 16.23 6.73
C ALA A 140 6.21 15.89 7.97
N ASN A 141 6.95 16.85 8.53
CA ASN A 141 7.74 16.66 9.74
C ASN A 141 6.87 16.43 10.98
N GLU A 142 5.76 17.16 11.11
CA GLU A 142 4.80 16.90 12.19
C GLU A 142 4.19 15.49 12.11
N LEU A 143 3.85 15.02 10.91
CA LEU A 143 3.38 13.64 10.68
C LEU A 143 4.46 12.62 11.05
N ARG A 144 5.71 12.84 10.64
CA ARG A 144 6.85 11.96 10.99
C ARG A 144 7.04 11.89 12.51
N ALA A 145 7.00 13.03 13.20
CA ALA A 145 7.12 13.09 14.65
C ALA A 145 6.00 12.31 15.33
N LEU A 146 4.75 12.54 14.93
CA LEU A 146 3.58 11.84 15.48
C LEU A 146 3.65 10.33 15.30
N LEU A 147 4.08 9.85 14.13
CA LEU A 147 4.15 8.41 13.83
C LEU A 147 5.34 7.72 14.51
N LYS A 148 6.40 8.46 14.85
CA LYS A 148 7.57 7.94 15.58
C LYS A 148 7.41 7.98 17.10
N GLU A 149 6.42 8.70 17.62
CA GLU A 149 6.24 8.90 19.06
C GLU A 149 5.87 7.57 19.77
N GLU A 150 6.80 6.96 20.50
CA GLU A 150 6.58 5.68 21.21
C GLU A 150 5.64 5.80 22.42
N ASN A 151 5.45 7.03 22.93
CA ASN A 151 4.67 7.29 24.14
C ASN A 151 3.15 7.35 23.92
N LEU A 152 2.69 7.47 22.66
CA LEU A 152 1.27 7.45 22.32
C LEU A 152 0.66 6.07 22.33
#